data_AF-A0A7C9GL94-F1
#
_entry.id   AF-A0A7C9GL94-F1
#
_cell.length_a   1.000
_cell.length_b   1.000
_cell.length_c   1.000
_cell.angle_alpha   90.00
_cell.angle_beta   90.00
_cell.angle_gamma   90.00
#
_symmetry.space_group_name_H-M   'P 1'
#
loop_
_entity.id
_entity.type
_entity.pdbx_description
1 polymer ?
#
loop_
_entity_poly.entity_id
_entity_poly.type
_entity_poly.pdbx_seq_one_letter_code
_entity_poly.pdbx_strand_id
1 'polypeptide(L)'
;MDKRNTPVVRATSYLLIYLTAVYPLHPAIAAGITPDNHHTQVQNQGHVPVVNIATPNNAGISHNTYQEFNVATQGAVLNNATQVAQSQLAGQLSANPNLKDNAAELIINEVTGNGRSELQGQLEIVGNKASVMIANLNGITCDGCGFINTPAVTFSTGKPVFDKEGALAALAVKKGTLTLGEKGLDATAQDKVEIISRAAMTI
;
A
#
# COMPACT_ATOMS: atom_id res chain seq x y z
N MET A 1 34.58 -37.61 27.89
CA MET A 1 33.82 -36.35 27.78
C MET A 1 34.78 -35.21 28.06
N ASP A 2 35.44 -34.70 27.02
CA ASP A 2 36.57 -33.79 27.15
C ASP A 2 36.12 -32.35 26.86
N LYS A 3 35.92 -31.55 27.92
CA LYS A 3 35.54 -30.13 27.83
C LYS A 3 36.77 -29.30 27.49
N ARG A 4 37.08 -29.13 26.20
CA ARG A 4 38.12 -28.21 25.72
C ARG A 4 37.70 -26.75 25.95
N ASN A 5 38.01 -26.24 27.13
CA ASN A 5 37.78 -24.86 27.54
C ASN A 5 39.07 -24.04 27.36
N THR A 6 39.54 -23.92 26.11
CA THR A 6 40.80 -23.25 25.77
C THR A 6 40.59 -21.73 25.72
N PRO A 7 41.51 -20.89 26.22
CA PRO A 7 41.37 -19.41 26.21
C PRO A 7 41.12 -18.84 24.79
N VAL A 8 41.60 -19.54 23.76
CA VAL A 8 41.34 -19.22 22.35
C VAL A 8 39.84 -19.33 22.00
N VAL A 9 39.14 -20.37 22.49
CA VAL A 9 37.70 -20.57 22.26
C VAL A 9 36.88 -19.48 22.93
N ARG A 10 37.33 -19.00 24.10
CA ARG A 10 36.72 -17.87 24.80
C ARG A 10 36.92 -16.57 24.03
N ALA A 11 38.13 -16.29 23.58
CA ALA A 11 38.44 -15.10 22.80
C ALA A 11 37.66 -15.04 21.47
N THR A 12 37.54 -16.16 20.76
CA THR A 12 36.74 -16.24 19.52
C THR A 12 35.25 -16.07 19.80
N SER A 13 34.76 -16.59 20.93
CA SER A 13 33.35 -16.42 21.33
C SER A 13 33.03 -14.96 21.69
N TYR A 14 33.91 -14.28 22.43
CA TYR A 14 33.75 -12.86 22.74
C TYR A 14 33.82 -11.98 21.49
N LEU A 15 34.68 -12.33 20.53
CA LEU A 15 34.78 -11.64 19.25
C LEU A 15 33.48 -11.81 18.43
N LEU A 16 32.93 -13.02 18.35
CA LEU A 16 31.66 -13.28 17.65
C LEU A 16 30.48 -12.55 18.30
N ILE A 17 30.39 -12.54 19.64
CA ILE A 17 29.36 -11.80 20.37
C ILE A 17 29.49 -10.28 20.11
N TYR A 18 30.72 -9.75 20.16
CA TYR A 18 30.98 -8.34 19.89
C TYR A 18 30.63 -7.95 18.45
N LEU A 19 30.97 -8.77 17.46
CA LEU A 19 30.56 -8.55 16.08
C LEU A 19 29.03 -8.49 15.95
N THR A 20 28.30 -9.44 16.53
CA THR A 20 26.83 -9.43 16.45
C THR A 20 26.15 -8.29 17.21
N ALA A 21 26.74 -7.81 18.30
CA ALA A 21 26.16 -6.76 19.13
C ALA A 21 26.38 -5.33 18.57
N VAL A 22 27.36 -5.17 17.68
CA VAL A 22 27.77 -3.86 17.14
C VAL A 22 27.30 -3.65 15.71
N TYR A 23 26.83 -4.68 15.01
CA TYR A 23 26.13 -4.45 13.75
C TYR A 23 24.83 -3.68 14.05
N PRO A 24 24.63 -2.50 13.45
CA PRO A 24 23.32 -1.89 13.48
C PRO A 24 22.36 -2.91 12.87
N LEU A 25 21.38 -3.36 13.66
CA LEU A 25 20.12 -3.80 13.11
C LEU A 25 19.65 -2.62 12.28
N HIS A 26 19.83 -2.73 10.96
CA HIS A 26 19.33 -1.72 10.06
C HIS A 26 17.86 -1.57 10.42
N PRO A 27 17.36 -0.35 10.70
CA PRO A 27 15.93 -0.19 10.83
C PRO A 27 15.33 -0.80 9.56
N ALA A 28 14.46 -1.79 9.72
CA ALA A 28 13.58 -2.17 8.64
C ALA A 28 12.79 -0.90 8.35
N ILE A 29 13.17 -0.17 7.29
CA ILE A 29 12.33 0.88 6.76
C ILE A 29 11.01 0.18 6.52
N ALA A 30 9.97 0.65 7.22
CA ALA A 30 8.63 0.10 7.10
C ALA A 30 8.34 -0.08 5.61
N ALA A 31 7.91 -1.29 5.25
CA ALA A 31 7.58 -1.70 3.90
C ALA A 31 6.84 -0.55 3.21
N GLY A 32 7.34 -0.13 2.05
CA GLY A 32 6.92 1.12 1.41
C GLY A 32 5.78 0.92 0.43
N ILE A 33 5.57 1.95 -0.41
CA ILE A 33 4.84 1.81 -1.67
C ILE A 33 5.89 1.71 -2.77
N THR A 34 6.00 0.54 -3.40
CA THR A 34 6.97 0.26 -4.45
C THR A 34 6.22 -0.16 -5.71
N PRO A 35 6.15 0.66 -6.77
CA PRO A 35 5.47 0.31 -8.00
C PRO A 35 6.24 -0.82 -8.72
N ASP A 36 5.54 -1.67 -9.47
CA ASP A 36 6.16 -2.75 -10.23
C ASP A 36 6.52 -2.39 -11.68
N ASN A 37 6.09 -1.20 -12.13
CA ASN A 37 6.31 -0.69 -13.48
C ASN A 37 6.41 0.84 -13.50
N HIS A 38 6.58 1.41 -14.70
CA HIS A 38 6.79 2.85 -14.89
C HIS A 38 5.52 3.69 -15.10
N HIS A 39 4.34 3.07 -15.21
CA HIS A 39 3.06 3.77 -15.38
C HIS A 39 2.60 4.43 -14.08
N THR A 40 2.97 3.86 -12.94
CA THR A 40 2.75 4.43 -11.61
C THR A 40 4.07 4.95 -11.07
N GLN A 41 4.14 6.20 -10.61
CA GLN A 41 5.36 6.74 -10.02
C GLN A 41 5.12 7.14 -8.57
N VAL A 42 6.10 6.86 -7.72
CA VAL A 42 6.04 7.19 -6.30
C VAL A 42 7.19 8.14 -5.99
N GLN A 43 6.86 9.24 -5.33
CA GLN A 43 7.81 10.23 -4.83
C GLN A 43 7.42 10.62 -3.42
N ASN A 44 8.37 11.05 -2.61
CA ASN A 44 8.07 11.52 -1.26
C ASN A 44 7.98 13.04 -1.22
N GLN A 45 6.90 13.55 -0.63
CA GLN A 45 6.76 14.96 -0.27
C GLN A 45 6.96 15.06 1.24
N GLY A 46 8.17 15.44 1.65
CA GLY A 46 8.61 15.25 3.03
C GLY A 46 8.69 13.74 3.36
N HIS A 47 7.89 13.29 4.33
CA HIS A 47 7.83 11.88 4.75
C HIS A 47 6.62 11.11 4.18
N VAL A 48 5.75 11.80 3.44
CA VAL A 48 4.52 11.21 2.90
C VAL A 48 4.77 10.75 1.46
N PRO A 49 4.57 9.46 1.15
CA PRO A 49 4.61 8.97 -0.22
C PRO A 49 3.42 9.51 -1.01
N VAL A 50 3.72 10.08 -2.17
CA VAL A 50 2.78 10.59 -3.17
C VAL A 50 2.91 9.70 -4.41
N VAL A 51 1.80 9.04 -4.74
CA VAL A 51 1.67 8.16 -5.89
C VAL A 51 1.01 8.92 -7.03
N ASN A 52 1.78 9.25 -8.07
CA ASN A 52 1.19 9.62 -9.35
C ASN A 52 0.64 8.34 -10.00
N ILE A 53 -0.69 8.21 -9.91
CA ILE A 53 -1.41 7.06 -10.45
C ILE A 53 -1.27 7.00 -11.98
N ALA A 54 -1.41 5.80 -12.54
CA ALA A 54 -1.37 5.56 -13.97
C ALA A 54 -2.53 6.26 -14.71
N THR A 55 -2.35 6.47 -16.01
CA THR A 55 -3.40 7.02 -16.88
C THR A 55 -4.67 6.16 -16.81
N PRO A 56 -5.85 6.74 -16.54
CA PRO A 56 -7.10 6.00 -16.56
C PRO A 56 -7.40 5.44 -17.96
N ASN A 57 -8.00 4.25 -18.01
CA ASN A 57 -8.50 3.69 -19.25
C ASN A 57 -9.88 4.27 -19.63
N ASN A 58 -10.47 3.77 -20.71
CA ASN A 58 -11.76 4.24 -21.22
C ASN A 58 -12.95 3.99 -20.26
N ALA A 59 -12.78 3.12 -19.27
CA ALA A 59 -13.76 2.86 -18.21
C ALA A 59 -13.52 3.74 -16.97
N GLY A 60 -12.63 4.74 -17.04
CA GLY A 60 -12.28 5.61 -15.91
C GLY A 60 -11.40 4.93 -14.86
N ILE A 61 -10.83 3.76 -15.16
CA ILE A 61 -10.05 2.98 -14.20
C ILE A 61 -8.56 3.29 -14.35
N SER A 62 -7.94 3.79 -13.28
CA SER A 62 -6.48 3.82 -13.13
C SER A 62 -6.04 2.54 -12.42
N HIS A 63 -5.40 1.63 -13.15
CA HIS A 63 -4.86 0.38 -12.61
C HIS A 63 -3.38 0.54 -12.30
N ASN A 64 -3.05 0.45 -11.02
CA ASN A 64 -1.71 0.63 -10.47
C ASN A 64 -1.27 -0.68 -9.83
N THR A 65 -0.05 -1.10 -10.16
CA THR A 65 0.47 -2.39 -9.72
C THR A 65 1.78 -2.20 -8.96
N TYR A 66 1.94 -2.98 -7.89
CA TYR A 66 2.98 -2.76 -6.88
C TYR A 66 3.65 -4.06 -6.46
N GLN A 67 4.96 -3.98 -6.20
CA GLN A 67 5.65 -5.02 -5.44
C GLN A 67 5.26 -4.98 -3.96
N GLU A 68 5.10 -3.77 -3.42
CA GLU A 68 4.67 -3.52 -2.05
C GLU A 68 3.71 -2.33 -2.04
N PHE A 69 2.59 -2.47 -1.35
CA PHE A 69 1.66 -1.37 -1.10
C PHE A 69 1.26 -1.40 0.37
N ASN A 70 1.92 -0.57 1.15
CA ASN A 70 1.69 -0.41 2.58
C ASN A 70 1.53 1.08 2.88
N VAL A 71 0.63 1.39 3.81
CA VAL A 71 0.37 2.77 4.24
C VAL A 71 0.73 2.85 5.71
N ALA A 72 1.88 3.44 6.01
CA ALA A 72 2.30 3.66 7.38
C ALA A 72 1.52 4.81 8.03
N THR A 73 1.76 5.07 9.33
CA THR A 73 0.97 6.01 10.14
C THR A 73 1.00 7.46 9.65
N GLN A 74 2.05 7.87 8.91
CA GLN A 74 2.09 9.18 8.27
C GLN A 74 1.12 9.32 7.07
N GLY A 75 0.54 8.22 6.63
CA GLY A 75 -0.37 8.15 5.49
C GLY A 75 0.32 8.12 4.14
N ALA A 76 -0.48 8.14 3.08
CA ALA A 76 -0.05 8.16 1.69
C ALA A 76 -1.05 8.94 0.83
N VAL A 77 -0.60 9.47 -0.30
CA VAL A 77 -1.44 10.25 -1.22
C VAL A 77 -1.46 9.59 -2.59
N LEU A 78 -2.66 9.38 -3.14
CA LEU A 78 -2.91 9.07 -4.54
C LEU A 78 -3.19 10.38 -5.27
N ASN A 79 -2.32 10.78 -6.20
CA ASN A 79 -2.46 12.01 -6.97
C ASN A 79 -3.38 11.80 -8.17
N ASN A 80 -4.66 12.14 -8.00
CA ASN A 80 -5.68 12.16 -9.04
C ASN A 80 -5.97 13.59 -9.51
N ALA A 81 -5.02 14.52 -9.36
CA ALA A 81 -5.23 15.92 -9.68
C ALA A 81 -4.89 16.22 -11.15
N THR A 82 -5.83 16.82 -11.89
CA THR A 82 -5.63 17.33 -13.26
C THR A 82 -5.03 18.75 -13.29
N GLN A 83 -5.03 19.41 -12.14
CA GLN A 83 -4.45 20.74 -11.91
C GLN A 83 -3.74 20.77 -10.56
N VAL A 84 -3.05 21.86 -10.24
CA VAL A 84 -2.46 22.04 -8.90
C VAL A 84 -3.56 21.89 -7.83
N ALA A 85 -3.28 21.11 -6.80
CA ALA A 85 -4.24 20.79 -5.74
C ALA A 85 -3.56 20.74 -4.36
N GLN A 86 -4.34 21.02 -3.32
CA GLN A 86 -3.87 21.00 -1.93
C GLN A 86 -4.20 19.65 -1.30
N SER A 87 -3.18 18.88 -0.94
CA SER A 87 -3.29 17.67 -0.13
C SER A 87 -3.27 18.03 1.36
N GLN A 88 -4.07 17.30 2.15
CA GLN A 88 -4.10 17.38 3.61
C GLN A 88 -2.85 16.75 4.22
N LEU A 89 -2.31 15.70 3.61
CA LEU A 89 -1.14 14.97 4.12
C LEU A 89 0.20 15.51 3.61
N ALA A 90 0.26 15.98 2.36
CA ALA A 90 1.50 16.32 1.66
C ALA A 90 1.62 17.81 1.27
N GLY A 91 0.62 18.63 1.56
CA GLY A 91 0.65 20.05 1.19
C GLY A 91 0.28 20.29 -0.28
N GLN A 92 0.75 21.40 -0.86
CA GLN A 92 0.45 21.72 -2.26
C GLN A 92 1.18 20.76 -3.21
N LEU A 93 0.44 20.12 -4.11
CA LEU A 93 0.94 19.18 -5.11
C LEU A 93 0.61 19.67 -6.52
N SER A 94 1.52 19.39 -7.46
CA SER A 94 1.27 19.62 -8.89
C SER A 94 0.30 18.59 -9.46
N ALA A 95 -0.29 18.90 -10.61
CA ALA A 95 -1.08 17.95 -11.38
C ALA A 95 -0.30 16.67 -11.66
N ASN A 96 -0.99 15.53 -11.66
CA ASN A 96 -0.40 14.26 -12.06
C ASN A 96 -0.19 14.25 -13.59
N PRO A 97 1.07 14.17 -14.06
CA PRO A 97 1.38 14.24 -15.49
C PRO A 97 0.83 13.05 -16.30
N ASN A 98 0.49 11.93 -15.66
CA ASN A 98 -0.05 10.76 -16.34
C ASN A 98 -1.51 10.95 -16.81
N LEU A 99 -2.27 11.85 -16.17
CA LEU A 99 -3.72 11.94 -16.37
C LEU A 99 -4.12 12.61 -17.68
N LYS A 100 -3.30 13.53 -18.21
CA LYS A 100 -3.60 14.30 -19.43
C LYS A 100 -5.02 14.89 -19.41
N ASP A 101 -5.35 15.56 -18.31
CA ASP A 101 -6.66 16.16 -18.01
C ASP A 101 -7.84 15.18 -17.80
N ASN A 102 -7.58 13.87 -17.78
CA ASN A 102 -8.59 12.85 -17.48
C ASN A 102 -8.32 12.18 -16.13
N ALA A 103 -9.11 12.53 -15.11
CA ALA A 103 -9.02 11.94 -13.79
C ALA A 103 -9.61 10.52 -13.75
N ALA A 104 -9.09 9.68 -12.85
CA ALA A 104 -9.67 8.38 -12.57
C ALA A 104 -11.00 8.52 -11.82
N GLU A 105 -11.95 7.63 -12.11
CA GLU A 105 -13.16 7.41 -11.32
C GLU A 105 -12.96 6.26 -10.32
N LEU A 106 -12.14 5.28 -10.69
CA LEU A 106 -11.72 4.17 -9.84
C LEU A 106 -10.19 4.02 -9.89
N ILE A 107 -9.56 3.98 -8.72
CA ILE A 107 -8.13 3.73 -8.57
C ILE A 107 -7.94 2.33 -7.98
N ILE A 108 -7.43 1.40 -8.78
CA ILE A 108 -7.09 0.05 -8.34
C ILE A 108 -5.62 0.02 -7.96
N ASN A 109 -5.33 -0.38 -6.73
CA ASN A 109 -3.99 -0.64 -6.22
C ASN A 109 -3.80 -2.14 -6.01
N GLU A 110 -3.20 -2.82 -6.99
CA GLU A 110 -2.96 -4.26 -6.97
C GLU A 110 -1.53 -4.58 -6.56
N VAL A 111 -1.35 -5.38 -5.51
CA VAL A 111 -0.04 -5.93 -5.16
C VAL A 111 0.19 -7.22 -5.94
N THR A 112 1.18 -7.19 -6.83
CA THR A 112 1.63 -8.33 -7.64
C THR A 112 2.82 -9.05 -6.99
N GLY A 113 3.47 -8.41 -6.01
CA GLY A 113 4.52 -9.01 -5.18
C GLY A 113 4.02 -10.09 -4.22
N ASN A 114 4.94 -10.62 -3.41
CA ASN A 114 4.65 -11.71 -2.47
C ASN A 114 4.27 -11.22 -1.05
N GLY A 115 4.43 -9.93 -0.77
CA GLY A 115 4.12 -9.32 0.52
C GLY A 115 2.62 -9.13 0.76
N ARG A 116 2.24 -9.10 2.04
CA ARG A 116 0.92 -8.60 2.48
C ARG A 116 0.91 -7.07 2.45
N SER A 117 -0.30 -6.49 2.46
CA SER A 117 -0.48 -5.06 2.63
C SER A 117 -0.80 -4.73 4.08
N GLU A 118 0.00 -3.85 4.68
CA GLU A 118 -0.20 -3.31 6.03
C GLU A 118 -0.64 -1.85 5.92
N LEU A 119 -1.85 -1.56 6.40
CA LEU A 119 -2.49 -0.25 6.28
C LEU A 119 -2.76 0.29 7.69
N GLN A 120 -2.01 1.31 8.09
CA GLN A 120 -1.97 1.85 9.45
C GLN A 120 -2.17 3.37 9.50
N GLY A 121 -2.51 3.99 8.37
CA GLY A 121 -2.70 5.43 8.27
C GLY A 121 -3.71 5.81 7.19
N GLN A 122 -3.83 7.12 6.96
CA GLN A 122 -4.78 7.69 6.01
C GLN A 122 -4.28 7.53 4.57
N LEU A 123 -5.15 7.08 3.67
CA LEU A 123 -4.93 7.12 2.23
C LEU A 123 -5.77 8.25 1.63
N GLU A 124 -5.11 9.31 1.16
CA GLU A 124 -5.76 10.47 0.58
C GLU A 124 -5.78 10.39 -0.94
N ILE A 125 -6.90 10.74 -1.58
CA ILE A 125 -6.90 11.16 -2.98
C ILE A 125 -6.81 12.69 -3.04
N VAL A 126 -5.72 13.22 -3.58
CA VAL A 126 -5.63 14.65 -3.87
C VAL A 126 -6.20 14.94 -5.26
N GLY A 127 -6.93 16.05 -5.38
CA GLY A 127 -7.57 16.46 -6.64
C GLY A 127 -8.97 15.86 -6.81
N ASN A 128 -9.22 15.25 -7.97
CA ASN A 128 -10.52 14.72 -8.32
C ASN A 128 -10.87 13.51 -7.43
N LYS A 129 -12.05 13.55 -6.80
CA LYS A 129 -12.59 12.44 -5.98
C LYS A 129 -12.74 11.17 -6.82
N ALA A 130 -12.32 10.02 -6.29
CA ALA A 130 -12.45 8.72 -6.94
C ALA A 130 -12.65 7.59 -5.92
N SER A 131 -13.19 6.45 -6.34
CA SER A 131 -13.23 5.23 -5.52
C SER A 131 -11.86 4.57 -5.46
N VAL A 132 -11.56 3.86 -4.38
CA VAL A 132 -10.29 3.12 -4.20
C VAL A 132 -10.55 1.64 -4.04
N MET A 133 -9.78 0.83 -4.75
CA MET A 133 -9.66 -0.60 -4.49
C MET A 133 -8.23 -0.93 -4.08
N ILE A 134 -8.06 -1.72 -3.01
CA ILE A 134 -6.78 -2.30 -2.62
C ILE A 134 -6.90 -3.82 -2.78
N ALA A 135 -6.13 -4.38 -3.72
CA ALA A 135 -6.17 -5.78 -4.07
C ALA A 135 -4.83 -6.46 -3.75
N ASN A 136 -4.81 -7.40 -2.81
CA ASN A 136 -3.63 -8.18 -2.48
C ASN A 136 -3.97 -9.63 -2.14
N LEU A 137 -3.60 -10.55 -3.02
CA LEU A 137 -3.86 -11.98 -2.87
C LEU A 137 -3.13 -12.62 -1.67
N ASN A 138 -2.06 -12.00 -1.17
CA ASN A 138 -1.34 -12.49 0.02
C ASN A 138 -2.07 -12.11 1.32
N GLY A 139 -2.98 -11.12 1.24
CA GLY A 139 -3.80 -10.63 2.32
C GLY A 139 -3.54 -9.16 2.62
N ILE A 140 -4.47 -8.60 3.39
CA ILE A 140 -4.50 -7.18 3.74
C ILE A 140 -4.75 -7.10 5.24
N THR A 141 -4.04 -6.22 5.92
CA THR A 141 -4.26 -5.87 7.33
C THR A 141 -4.55 -4.38 7.39
N CYS A 142 -5.69 -4.01 7.97
CA CYS A 142 -6.02 -2.63 8.30
C CYS A 142 -6.03 -2.46 9.82
N ASP A 143 -5.13 -1.66 10.35
CA ASP A 143 -5.00 -1.36 11.77
C ASP A 143 -4.87 0.16 11.97
N GLY A 144 -6.01 0.84 11.95
CA GLY A 144 -6.09 2.31 11.99
C GLY A 144 -6.01 2.94 10.60
N CYS A 145 -6.37 2.18 9.55
CA CYS A 145 -6.45 2.74 8.21
C CYS A 145 -7.70 3.61 8.03
N GLY A 146 -7.59 4.64 7.20
CA GLY A 146 -8.69 5.53 6.85
C GLY A 146 -8.52 6.13 5.47
N PHE A 147 -9.53 6.84 4.99
CA PHE A 147 -9.55 7.34 3.62
C PHE A 147 -10.05 8.79 3.54
N ILE A 148 -9.33 9.61 2.79
CA ILE A 148 -9.65 11.02 2.57
C ILE A 148 -10.03 11.21 1.10
N ASN A 149 -11.10 11.97 0.85
CA ASN A 149 -11.62 12.27 -0.49
C ASN A 149 -11.91 11.01 -1.33
N THR A 150 -12.38 9.96 -0.67
CA THR A 150 -12.69 8.66 -1.27
C THR A 150 -14.13 8.29 -0.88
N PRO A 151 -15.10 8.27 -1.81
CA PRO A 151 -16.51 8.00 -1.51
C PRO A 151 -16.77 6.50 -1.31
N ALA A 152 -15.99 5.63 -1.94
CA ALA A 152 -16.13 4.19 -1.80
C ALA A 152 -14.76 3.49 -1.76
N VAL A 153 -14.67 2.48 -0.91
CA VAL A 153 -13.46 1.68 -0.71
C VAL A 153 -13.78 0.20 -0.89
N THR A 154 -12.94 -0.52 -1.64
CA THR A 154 -12.99 -1.98 -1.73
C THR A 154 -11.68 -2.61 -1.29
N PHE A 155 -11.73 -3.50 -0.30
CA PHE A 155 -10.62 -4.39 0.02
C PHE A 155 -10.83 -5.72 -0.68
N SER A 156 -9.82 -6.21 -1.39
CA SER A 156 -9.89 -7.52 -2.02
C SER A 156 -8.63 -8.36 -1.84
N THR A 157 -8.81 -9.67 -1.65
CA THR A 157 -7.73 -10.66 -1.81
C THR A 157 -7.81 -11.39 -3.14
N GLY A 158 -8.67 -10.91 -4.05
CA GLY A 158 -8.79 -11.38 -5.41
C GLY A 158 -7.94 -10.57 -6.38
N LYS A 159 -7.51 -11.23 -7.45
CA LYS A 159 -6.86 -10.55 -8.58
C LYS A 159 -7.93 -9.86 -9.46
N PRO A 160 -7.80 -8.56 -9.77
CA PRO A 160 -8.65 -7.89 -10.76
C PRO A 160 -8.60 -8.58 -12.12
N VAL A 161 -9.77 -8.80 -12.72
CA VAL A 161 -9.92 -9.34 -14.07
C VAL A 161 -10.72 -8.32 -14.88
N PHE A 162 -10.12 -7.84 -15.95
CA PHE A 162 -10.72 -6.85 -16.83
C PHE A 162 -11.35 -7.51 -18.07
N ASP A 163 -12.40 -6.91 -18.61
CA ASP A 163 -12.96 -7.29 -19.91
C ASP A 163 -12.11 -6.73 -21.07
N LYS A 164 -12.61 -6.88 -22.30
CA LYS A 164 -11.88 -6.44 -23.50
C LYS A 164 -11.89 -4.91 -23.64
N GLU A 165 -12.87 -4.26 -23.03
CA GLU A 165 -13.10 -2.83 -23.02
C GLU A 165 -12.29 -2.13 -21.90
N GLY A 166 -11.72 -2.91 -20.97
CA GLY A 166 -10.89 -2.47 -19.87
C GLY A 166 -11.68 -2.20 -18.57
N ALA A 167 -12.97 -2.50 -18.54
CA ALA A 167 -13.77 -2.40 -17.31
C ALA A 167 -13.48 -3.59 -16.38
N LEU A 168 -13.68 -3.39 -15.08
CA LEU A 168 -13.51 -4.45 -14.09
C LEU A 168 -14.66 -5.46 -14.20
N ALA A 169 -14.36 -6.66 -14.69
CA ALA A 169 -15.35 -7.70 -14.93
C ALA A 169 -15.51 -8.65 -13.74
N ALA A 170 -14.42 -8.96 -13.03
CA ALA A 170 -14.43 -9.88 -11.90
C ALA A 170 -13.23 -9.69 -10.95
N LEU A 171 -13.34 -10.29 -9.76
CA LEU A 171 -12.24 -10.46 -8.82
C LEU A 171 -11.98 -11.96 -8.59
N ALA A 172 -10.83 -12.45 -9.04
CA ALA A 172 -10.45 -13.85 -8.92
C ALA A 172 -9.86 -14.14 -7.53
N VAL A 173 -10.73 -14.43 -6.55
CA VAL A 173 -10.37 -14.73 -5.16
C VAL A 173 -9.91 -16.18 -5.02
N LYS A 174 -8.64 -16.39 -4.66
CA LYS A 174 -8.06 -17.74 -4.48
C LYS A 174 -7.60 -18.02 -3.04
N LYS A 175 -6.99 -17.02 -2.40
CA LYS A 175 -6.40 -17.12 -1.06
C LYS A 175 -6.37 -15.72 -0.42
N GLY A 176 -5.66 -15.61 0.70
CA GLY A 176 -5.47 -14.36 1.43
C GLY A 176 -6.58 -14.07 2.43
N THR A 177 -6.20 -13.41 3.51
CA THR A 177 -7.11 -13.00 4.59
C THR A 177 -7.07 -11.49 4.71
N LEU A 178 -8.25 -10.87 4.82
CA LEU A 178 -8.39 -9.51 5.31
C LEU A 178 -8.46 -9.54 6.84
N THR A 179 -7.59 -8.78 7.50
CA THR A 179 -7.57 -8.64 8.95
C THR A 179 -7.87 -7.20 9.32
N LEU A 180 -8.85 -6.99 10.19
CA LEU A 180 -9.05 -5.72 10.89
C LEU A 180 -8.37 -5.81 12.26
N GLY A 181 -7.33 -5.00 12.45
CA GLY A 181 -6.57 -4.90 13.69
C GLY A 181 -7.33 -4.13 14.78
N GLU A 182 -6.69 -3.98 15.94
CA GLU A 182 -7.29 -3.40 17.14
C GLU A 182 -7.76 -1.95 16.93
N LYS A 183 -7.04 -1.16 16.13
CA LYS A 183 -7.42 0.23 15.80
C LYS A 183 -8.50 0.29 14.72
N GLY A 184 -8.83 -0.83 14.09
CA GLY A 184 -9.92 -0.97 13.14
C GLY A 184 -9.73 -0.20 11.84
N LEU A 185 -10.87 0.06 11.19
CA LEU A 185 -11.01 0.84 9.96
C LEU A 185 -11.85 2.08 10.24
N ASP A 186 -11.33 3.28 9.95
CA ASP A 186 -12.15 4.49 9.90
C ASP A 186 -12.75 4.63 8.50
N ALA A 187 -14.03 4.29 8.40
CA ALA A 187 -14.83 4.41 7.19
C ALA A 187 -16.03 5.36 7.34
N THR A 188 -15.97 6.28 8.30
CA THR A 188 -17.11 7.14 8.65
C THR A 188 -17.47 8.16 7.56
N ALA A 189 -16.52 8.48 6.69
CA ALA A 189 -16.69 9.46 5.60
C ALA A 189 -17.05 8.81 4.25
N GLN A 190 -17.14 7.48 4.19
CA GLN A 190 -17.38 6.71 2.97
C GLN A 190 -18.85 6.36 2.85
N ASP A 191 -19.41 6.53 1.64
CA ASP A 191 -20.77 6.08 1.31
C ASP A 191 -20.84 4.54 1.24
N LYS A 192 -19.72 3.89 0.93
CA LYS A 192 -19.64 2.44 0.71
C LYS A 192 -18.29 1.85 1.10
N VAL A 193 -18.32 0.73 1.82
CA VAL A 193 -17.15 -0.14 2.03
C VAL A 193 -17.50 -1.55 1.59
N GLU A 194 -16.66 -2.15 0.76
CA GLU A 194 -16.77 -3.54 0.32
C GLU A 194 -15.54 -4.35 0.70
N ILE A 195 -15.79 -5.59 1.12
CA ILE A 195 -14.75 -6.56 1.46
C ILE A 195 -15.00 -7.81 0.62
N ILE A 196 -14.04 -8.14 -0.24
CA ILE A 196 -14.10 -9.28 -1.16
C ILE A 196 -12.84 -10.13 -0.96
N SER A 197 -12.88 -11.02 0.04
CA SER A 197 -11.74 -11.84 0.43
C SER A 197 -12.08 -13.31 0.55
N ARG A 198 -11.06 -14.17 0.58
CA ARG A 198 -11.26 -15.60 0.85
C ARG A 198 -11.66 -15.84 2.31
N ALA A 199 -11.11 -15.04 3.22
CA ALA A 199 -11.42 -15.02 4.63
C ALA A 199 -11.31 -13.59 5.17
N ALA A 200 -12.10 -13.28 6.19
CA ALA A 200 -12.03 -12.02 6.93
C ALA A 200 -12.05 -12.34 8.43
N MET A 201 -11.24 -11.63 9.21
CA MET A 201 -11.25 -11.72 10.67
C MET A 201 -10.97 -10.36 11.32
N THR A 202 -11.45 -10.22 12.54
CA THR A 202 -11.17 -9.07 13.42
C THR A 202 -10.42 -9.61 14.63
N ILE A 203 -9.45 -8.84 15.12
CA ILE A 203 -8.66 -9.16 16.32
C ILE A 203 -9.30 -8.51 17.55
#